data_AF-A0A962HIY7-F1
#
_entry.id   AF-A0A962HIY7-F1
#
_cell.length_a   1.000
_cell.length_b   1.000
_cell.length_c   1.000
_cell.angle_alpha   90.00
_cell.angle_beta   90.00
_cell.angle_gamma   90.00
#
_symmetry.space_group_name_H-M   'P 1'
#
loop_
_entity.id
_entity.type
_entity.pdbx_description
1 polymer ?
#
loop_
_entity_poly.entity_id
_entity_poly.type
_entity_poly.pdbx_seq_one_letter_code
_entity_poly.pdbx_strand_id
1 'polypeptide(L)'
;MRMPGRYRSSLLLLLALLCMVLALLRPFWPLERKVWNYSFILDITQSMNTRDYRLNGTLTDRLTMARQAVRSALTQLPCGSRVGLGLYTANNTYQLFQPLEVCRHYAIIADVLTHIDWRMAWANDSQIQYGLYAALELMNESADPPALVFLTDGDQSPPADPAREPAFMGAPGQPGGFIIGTGNEIPTPVPHLAPDNSISGYWTREEALNNSGGLNAVQSHLYLSRLDQARLQRFAVITGLSYRHLQQPEQLGRWLLAPELATTRTISTDMRWLFGGLALVLVLLSGWPSPQRSNRQPAHLH
;
A
#
# COMPACT_ATOMS: atom_id res chain seq x y z
N MET A 1 47.12 1.77 -33.66
CA MET A 1 48.00 1.06 -32.71
C MET A 1 47.17 0.04 -31.94
N ARG A 2 47.37 -1.27 -32.15
CA ARG A 2 46.69 -2.34 -31.40
C ARG A 2 47.50 -2.62 -30.14
N MET A 3 46.94 -2.35 -28.96
CA MET A 3 47.58 -2.72 -27.70
C MET A 3 47.69 -4.25 -27.57
N PRO A 4 48.81 -4.79 -27.08
CA PRO A 4 48.96 -6.23 -26.83
C PRO A 4 47.89 -6.72 -25.85
N GLY A 5 47.37 -7.94 -26.03
CA GLY A 5 46.21 -8.48 -25.30
C GLY A 5 46.28 -8.36 -23.76
N ARG A 6 47.48 -8.41 -23.16
CA ARG A 6 47.70 -8.26 -21.70
C ARG A 6 47.40 -6.84 -21.19
N TYR A 7 47.69 -5.80 -21.98
CA TYR A 7 47.41 -4.40 -21.60
C TYR A 7 45.91 -4.09 -21.66
N ARG A 8 45.20 -4.69 -22.62
CA ARG A 8 43.75 -4.54 -22.75
C ARG A 8 43.01 -5.11 -21.54
N SER A 9 43.33 -6.34 -21.11
CA SER A 9 42.68 -6.95 -19.93
C SER A 9 43.00 -6.20 -18.64
N SER A 10 44.24 -5.73 -18.45
CA SER A 10 44.62 -4.94 -17.26
C SER A 10 43.88 -3.61 -17.19
N LEU A 11 43.72 -2.91 -18.32
CA LEU A 11 42.94 -1.66 -18.39
C LEU A 11 41.46 -1.87 -18.05
N LEU A 12 40.86 -2.96 -18.56
CA LEU A 12 39.46 -3.30 -18.27
C LEU A 12 39.24 -3.59 -16.78
N LEU A 13 40.17 -4.30 -16.13
CA LEU A 13 40.10 -4.58 -14.70
C LEU A 13 40.27 -3.31 -13.85
N LEU A 14 41.14 -2.38 -14.26
CA LEU A 14 41.32 -1.12 -13.56
C LEU A 14 40.06 -0.23 -13.67
N LEU A 15 39.44 -0.18 -14.85
CA LEU A 15 38.15 0.49 -15.04
C LEU A 15 37.04 -0.17 -14.22
N ALA A 16 37.01 -1.51 -14.16
CA ALA A 16 36.04 -2.23 -13.33
C ALA A 16 36.20 -1.89 -11.84
N LEU A 17 37.45 -1.85 -11.34
CA LEU A 17 37.76 -1.44 -9.98
C LEU A 17 37.29 -0.01 -9.71
N LEU A 18 37.56 0.93 -10.63
CA LEU A 18 37.10 2.31 -10.51
C LEU A 18 35.57 2.39 -10.42
N CYS A 19 34.85 1.67 -11.30
CA CYS A 19 33.39 1.62 -11.26
C CYS A 19 32.86 1.00 -9.96
N MET A 20 33.55 -0.01 -9.43
CA MET A 20 33.19 -0.60 -8.14
C MET A 20 33.41 0.39 -6.98
N VAL A 21 34.53 1.14 -6.99
CA VAL A 21 34.77 2.22 -6.02
C VAL A 21 33.68 3.28 -6.12
N LEU A 22 33.33 3.72 -7.33
CA LEU A 22 32.24 4.67 -7.55
C LEU A 22 30.90 4.13 -7.03
N ALA A 23 30.58 2.85 -7.23
CA ALA A 23 29.38 2.24 -6.67
C ALA A 23 29.39 2.24 -5.13
N LEU A 24 30.54 2.06 -4.49
CA LEU A 24 30.67 2.10 -3.03
C LEU A 24 30.49 3.52 -2.45
N LEU A 25 30.82 4.56 -3.22
CA LEU A 25 30.63 5.96 -2.82
C LEU A 25 29.15 6.43 -2.82
N ARG A 26 28.20 5.56 -3.16
CA ARG A 26 26.74 5.83 -3.22
C ARG A 26 26.40 7.09 -4.03
N PRO A 27 26.68 7.12 -5.34
CA PRO A 27 26.36 8.25 -6.18
C PRO A 27 24.85 8.38 -6.31
N PHE A 28 24.32 9.54 -5.92
CA PHE A 28 22.93 9.91 -6.12
C PHE A 28 22.83 10.98 -7.19
N TRP A 29 21.87 10.84 -8.10
CA TRP A 29 21.63 11.82 -9.16
C TRP A 29 20.18 12.32 -9.13
N PRO A 30 19.94 13.65 -9.20
CA PRO A 30 18.59 14.18 -9.28
C PRO A 30 17.99 13.86 -10.66
N LEU A 31 16.94 13.04 -10.67
CA LEU A 31 16.19 12.68 -11.88
C LEU A 31 14.72 13.04 -11.72
N GLU A 32 14.11 13.57 -12.77
CA GLU A 32 12.67 13.79 -12.80
C GLU A 32 11.95 12.46 -12.99
N ARG A 33 10.98 12.20 -12.11
CA ARG A 33 10.16 10.99 -12.12
C ARG A 33 8.73 11.32 -11.76
N LYS A 34 7.80 10.53 -12.32
CA LYS A 34 6.42 10.51 -11.85
C LYS A 34 6.37 9.77 -10.51
N VAL A 35 5.80 10.42 -9.51
CA VAL A 35 5.64 9.89 -8.16
C VAL A 35 4.26 10.22 -7.59
N TRP A 36 3.87 9.46 -6.58
CA TRP A 36 2.57 9.57 -5.96
C TRP A 36 2.70 9.97 -4.49
N ASN A 37 1.68 10.67 -3.97
CA ASN A 37 1.58 11.06 -2.57
C ASN A 37 0.23 10.56 -2.05
N TYR A 38 0.24 9.54 -1.18
CA TYR A 38 -0.96 8.89 -0.67
C TYR A 38 -1.03 8.96 0.86
N SER A 39 -2.24 8.94 1.41
CA SER A 39 -2.48 8.66 2.82
C SER A 39 -3.49 7.53 2.95
N PHE A 40 -3.06 6.42 3.55
CA PHE A 40 -3.92 5.26 3.78
C PHE A 40 -4.63 5.39 5.12
N ILE A 41 -5.96 5.28 5.11
CA ILE A 41 -6.77 5.21 6.31
C ILE A 41 -7.37 3.81 6.41
N LEU A 42 -7.01 3.08 7.47
CA LEU A 42 -7.49 1.73 7.71
C LEU A 42 -8.65 1.75 8.71
N ASP A 43 -9.79 1.20 8.29
CA ASP A 43 -10.87 0.86 9.20
C ASP A 43 -10.44 -0.28 10.13
N ILE A 44 -10.48 -0.03 11.44
CA ILE A 44 -10.13 -1.00 12.49
C ILE A 44 -11.35 -1.37 13.35
N THR A 45 -12.56 -1.10 12.87
CA THR A 45 -13.81 -1.44 13.57
C THR A 45 -14.02 -2.96 13.66
N GLN A 46 -14.96 -3.39 14.51
CA GLN A 46 -15.19 -4.82 14.77
C GLN A 46 -15.61 -5.60 13.53
N SER A 47 -16.34 -5.00 12.60
CA SER A 47 -16.74 -5.65 11.34
C SER A 47 -15.54 -6.04 10.48
N MET A 48 -14.41 -5.34 10.63
CA MET A 48 -13.15 -5.66 9.95
C MET A 48 -12.47 -6.94 10.47
N ASN A 49 -12.92 -7.48 11.61
CA ASN A 49 -12.50 -8.79 12.13
C ASN A 49 -13.21 -9.97 11.46
N THR A 50 -14.22 -9.71 10.63
CA THR A 50 -14.98 -10.73 9.91
C THR A 50 -14.07 -11.55 9.01
N ARG A 51 -14.11 -12.88 9.12
CA ARG A 51 -13.26 -13.82 8.37
C ARG A 51 -13.93 -14.27 7.08
N ASP A 52 -14.02 -13.37 6.11
CA ASP A 52 -14.64 -13.63 4.80
C ASP A 52 -13.64 -13.64 3.63
N TYR A 53 -12.37 -13.28 3.84
CA TYR A 53 -11.35 -13.40 2.82
C TYR A 53 -10.63 -14.75 2.82
N ARG A 54 -9.99 -15.06 1.70
CA ARG A 54 -9.03 -16.17 1.58
C ARG A 54 -7.69 -15.66 1.06
N LEU A 55 -6.64 -15.86 1.86
CA LEU A 55 -5.25 -15.59 1.47
C LEU A 55 -4.47 -16.89 1.52
N ASN A 56 -3.84 -17.27 0.41
CA ASN A 56 -3.09 -18.54 0.29
C ASN A 56 -3.91 -19.76 0.77
N GLY A 57 -5.20 -19.80 0.46
CA GLY A 57 -6.13 -20.85 0.86
C GLY A 57 -6.66 -20.76 2.30
N THR A 58 -6.10 -19.89 3.14
CA THR A 58 -6.48 -19.73 4.56
C THR A 58 -7.52 -18.62 4.72
N LEU A 59 -8.55 -18.85 5.54
CA LEU A 59 -9.52 -17.80 5.90
C LEU A 59 -8.83 -16.71 6.72
N THR A 60 -9.10 -15.46 6.38
CA THR A 60 -8.48 -14.29 7.02
C THR A 60 -9.50 -13.17 7.18
N ASP A 61 -9.24 -12.27 8.13
CA ASP A 61 -10.06 -11.10 8.40
C ASP A 61 -9.81 -9.96 7.39
N ARG A 62 -10.77 -9.03 7.31
CA ARG A 62 -10.73 -7.88 6.39
C ARG A 62 -9.59 -6.93 6.72
N LEU A 63 -9.29 -6.70 7.99
CA LEU A 63 -8.17 -5.85 8.42
C LEU A 63 -6.83 -6.43 7.96
N THR A 64 -6.62 -7.73 8.08
CA THR A 64 -5.43 -8.43 7.59
C THR A 64 -5.31 -8.35 6.07
N MET A 65 -6.42 -8.53 5.34
CA MET A 65 -6.44 -8.29 3.89
C MET A 65 -6.04 -6.84 3.54
N ALA A 66 -6.60 -5.85 4.23
CA ALA A 66 -6.28 -4.43 4.02
C ALA A 66 -4.78 -4.14 4.26
N ARG A 67 -4.23 -4.62 5.39
CA ARG A 67 -2.79 -4.46 5.71
C ARG A 67 -1.90 -5.13 4.66
N GLN A 68 -2.25 -6.32 4.20
CA GLN A 68 -1.49 -7.02 3.16
C GLN A 68 -1.57 -6.29 1.81
N ALA A 69 -2.73 -5.75 1.46
CA ALA A 69 -2.91 -4.95 0.25
C ALA A 69 -2.05 -3.68 0.28
N VAL A 70 -2.05 -2.95 1.40
CA VAL A 70 -1.17 -1.78 1.56
C VAL A 70 0.29 -2.20 1.47
N ARG A 71 0.70 -3.26 2.17
CA ARG A 71 2.08 -3.77 2.07
C ARG A 71 2.47 -4.16 0.64
N SER A 72 1.58 -4.80 -0.11
CA SER A 72 1.78 -5.16 -1.52
C SER A 72 1.84 -3.93 -2.42
N ALA A 73 1.08 -2.88 -2.11
CA ALA A 73 1.15 -1.61 -2.83
C ALA A 73 2.50 -0.89 -2.62
N LEU A 74 3.04 -0.91 -1.39
CA LEU A 74 4.32 -0.26 -1.09
C LEU A 74 5.48 -0.79 -1.91
N THR A 75 5.47 -2.06 -2.30
CA THR A 75 6.53 -2.65 -3.14
C THR A 75 6.40 -2.29 -4.62
N GLN A 76 5.22 -1.83 -5.05
CA GLN A 76 4.91 -1.46 -6.43
C GLN A 76 5.08 0.04 -6.70
N LEU A 77 4.97 0.88 -5.67
CA LEU A 77 5.16 2.33 -5.79
C LEU A 77 6.62 2.66 -6.11
N PRO A 78 6.89 3.53 -7.11
CA PRO A 78 8.26 3.90 -7.44
C PRO A 78 8.88 4.75 -6.33
N CYS A 79 10.19 4.58 -6.14
CA CYS A 79 10.95 5.38 -5.18
C CYS A 79 10.74 6.87 -5.41
N GLY A 80 10.59 7.59 -4.31
CA GLY A 80 10.22 8.98 -4.28
C GLY A 80 8.73 9.24 -4.07
N SER A 81 7.88 8.23 -4.26
CA SER A 81 6.50 8.27 -3.81
C SER A 81 6.46 8.36 -2.28
N ARG A 82 5.43 9.04 -1.75
CA ARG A 82 5.23 9.26 -0.32
C ARG A 82 3.94 8.63 0.13
N VAL A 83 3.96 8.04 1.32
CA VAL A 83 2.80 7.34 1.91
C VAL A 83 2.65 7.71 3.37
N GLY A 84 1.46 8.17 3.73
CA GLY A 84 1.01 8.36 5.10
C GLY A 84 0.15 7.18 5.53
N LEU A 85 -0.03 7.04 6.83
CA LEU A 85 -0.89 6.00 7.40
C LEU A 85 -1.71 6.59 8.54
N GLY A 86 -2.96 6.18 8.62
CA GLY A 86 -3.91 6.54 9.65
C GLY A 86 -4.93 5.44 9.88
N LEU A 87 -5.75 5.64 10.90
CA LEU A 87 -6.74 4.69 11.38
C LEU A 87 -8.11 5.37 11.46
N TYR A 88 -9.15 4.61 11.20
CA TYR A 88 -10.53 5.02 11.39
C TYR A 88 -11.25 4.07 12.36
N THR A 89 -11.97 4.65 13.32
CA THR A 89 -12.90 3.94 14.23
C THR A 89 -13.87 4.95 14.86
N ALA A 90 -15.06 4.47 15.26
CA ALA A 90 -16.21 5.32 15.60
C ALA A 90 -16.52 6.32 14.49
N ASN A 91 -16.29 7.59 14.73
CA ASN A 91 -16.65 8.70 13.87
C ASN A 91 -15.45 9.55 13.44
N ASN A 92 -14.23 9.13 13.78
CA ASN A 92 -13.03 9.93 13.62
C ASN A 92 -11.91 9.17 12.89
N THR A 93 -11.06 9.94 12.23
CA THR A 93 -9.85 9.46 11.55
C THR A 93 -8.61 10.05 12.23
N TYR A 94 -7.60 9.22 12.50
CA TYR A 94 -6.36 9.62 13.17
C TYR A 94 -5.16 9.30 12.29
N GLN A 95 -4.34 10.31 11.97
CA GLN A 95 -3.09 10.11 11.26
C GLN A 95 -2.04 9.56 12.22
N LEU A 96 -1.47 8.39 11.93
CA LEU A 96 -0.32 7.84 12.66
C LEU A 96 0.97 8.57 12.28
N PHE A 97 1.16 8.84 10.99
CA PHE A 97 2.27 9.64 10.49
C PHE A 97 1.95 10.28 9.13
N GLN A 98 2.48 11.47 8.91
CA GLN A 98 2.39 12.19 7.64
C GLN A 98 3.15 11.46 6.52
N PRO A 99 2.87 11.73 5.23
CA PRO A 99 3.47 10.99 4.13
C PRO A 99 5.00 10.94 4.15
N LEU A 100 5.57 9.73 4.31
CA LEU A 100 7.00 9.45 4.29
C LEU A 100 7.40 8.84 2.94
N GLU A 101 8.61 9.15 2.46
CA GLU A 101 9.12 8.55 1.21
C GLU A 101 9.28 7.03 1.37
N VAL A 102 8.68 6.29 0.43
CA VAL A 102 8.48 4.84 0.51
C VAL A 102 9.81 4.08 0.59
N CYS A 103 10.75 4.31 -0.33
CA CYS A 103 11.96 3.48 -0.40
C CYS A 103 12.90 3.72 0.79
N ARG A 104 13.01 4.96 1.29
CA ARG A 104 13.82 5.31 2.44
C ARG A 104 13.25 4.81 3.76
N HIS A 105 11.91 4.75 3.90
CA HIS A 105 11.25 4.37 5.15
C HIS A 105 10.46 3.08 5.07
N TYR A 106 10.65 2.26 4.03
CA TYR A 106 9.89 1.04 3.81
C TYR A 106 9.84 0.15 5.05
N ALA A 107 11.00 -0.06 5.70
CA ALA A 107 11.09 -0.88 6.90
C ALA A 107 10.18 -0.36 8.04
N ILE A 108 10.16 0.95 8.27
CA ILE A 108 9.35 1.57 9.34
C ILE A 108 7.87 1.51 8.98
N ILE A 109 7.50 1.87 7.76
CA ILE A 109 6.11 1.84 7.30
C ILE A 109 5.57 0.41 7.38
N ALA A 110 6.35 -0.56 6.90
CA ALA A 110 6.00 -1.97 6.92
C ALA A 110 5.88 -2.54 8.34
N ASP A 111 6.72 -2.08 9.27
CA ASP A 111 6.68 -2.47 10.68
C ASP A 111 5.45 -1.90 11.41
N VAL A 112 5.12 -0.63 11.18
CA VAL A 112 3.89 -0.04 11.72
C VAL A 112 2.66 -0.80 11.20
N LEU A 113 2.61 -1.09 9.89
CA LEU A 113 1.53 -1.89 9.30
C LEU A 113 1.39 -3.27 9.95
N THR A 114 2.49 -3.93 10.33
CA THR A 114 2.40 -5.23 11.00
C THR A 114 1.80 -5.15 12.40
N HIS A 115 1.95 -4.01 13.09
CA HIS A 115 1.46 -3.80 14.45
C HIS A 115 0.06 -3.15 14.52
N ILE A 116 -0.54 -2.78 13.38
CA ILE A 116 -1.93 -2.35 13.35
C ILE A 116 -2.84 -3.54 13.65
N ASP A 117 -3.68 -3.35 14.67
CA ASP A 117 -4.56 -4.36 15.25
C ASP A 117 -5.91 -3.75 15.68
N TRP A 118 -6.96 -4.57 15.68
CA TRP A 118 -8.33 -4.20 16.06
C TRP A 118 -8.42 -3.68 17.50
N ARG A 119 -7.52 -4.07 18.39
CA ARG A 119 -7.48 -3.62 19.80
C ARG A 119 -7.18 -2.13 19.96
N MET A 120 -6.76 -1.45 18.90
CA MET A 120 -6.57 0.00 18.91
C MET A 120 -7.90 0.76 18.76
N ALA A 121 -9.01 0.06 18.43
CA ALA A 121 -10.34 0.65 18.41
C ALA A 121 -10.82 0.96 19.84
N TRP A 122 -11.26 2.20 20.09
CA TRP A 122 -11.74 2.63 21.41
C TRP A 122 -13.26 2.58 21.56
N ALA A 123 -13.99 2.24 20.48
CA ALA A 123 -15.43 2.27 20.44
C ALA A 123 -15.98 1.20 19.50
N ASN A 124 -17.20 0.76 19.79
CA ASN A 124 -17.90 -0.30 19.06
C ASN A 124 -18.91 0.22 18.03
N ASP A 125 -19.13 1.54 17.96
CA ASP A 125 -19.89 2.15 16.88
C ASP A 125 -19.01 2.45 15.66
N SER A 126 -19.63 2.63 14.51
CA SER A 126 -18.99 3.00 13.26
C SER A 126 -19.88 3.99 12.50
N GLN A 127 -19.35 5.18 12.22
CA GLN A 127 -20.01 6.27 11.51
C GLN A 127 -19.15 6.64 10.29
N ILE A 128 -19.21 5.78 9.27
CA ILE A 128 -18.23 5.73 8.19
C ILE A 128 -18.23 7.03 7.38
N GLN A 129 -19.41 7.63 7.20
CA GLN A 129 -19.52 8.90 6.48
C GLN A 129 -18.80 10.05 7.22
N TYR A 130 -18.95 10.15 8.53
CA TYR A 130 -18.24 11.14 9.35
C TYR A 130 -16.73 10.91 9.29
N GLY A 131 -16.29 9.67 9.46
CA GLY A 131 -14.88 9.30 9.40
C GLY A 131 -14.22 9.60 8.05
N LEU A 132 -14.92 9.31 6.95
CA LEU A 132 -14.47 9.61 5.60
C LEU A 132 -14.34 11.10 5.35
N TYR A 133 -15.31 11.91 5.79
CA TYR A 133 -15.28 13.36 5.60
C TYR A 133 -14.18 14.00 6.45
N ALA A 134 -14.01 13.56 7.69
CA ALA A 134 -12.90 13.98 8.54
C ALA A 134 -11.54 13.61 7.93
N ALA A 135 -11.42 12.43 7.30
CA ALA A 135 -10.21 12.04 6.60
C ALA A 135 -9.88 12.97 5.41
N LEU A 136 -10.89 13.34 4.62
CA LEU A 136 -10.72 14.28 3.49
C LEU A 136 -10.32 15.68 3.96
N GLU A 137 -10.94 16.17 5.03
CA GLU A 137 -10.58 17.45 5.65
C GLU A 137 -9.12 17.46 6.10
N LEU A 138 -8.70 16.42 6.84
CA LEU A 138 -7.32 16.24 7.30
C LEU A 138 -6.30 16.22 6.15
N MET A 139 -6.63 15.62 5.00
CA MET A 139 -5.72 15.64 3.85
C MET A 139 -5.53 17.04 3.27
N ASN A 140 -6.60 17.85 3.25
CA ASN A 140 -6.59 19.21 2.73
C ASN A 140 -5.86 20.21 3.63
N GLU A 141 -5.63 19.88 4.91
CA GLU A 141 -4.82 20.69 5.83
C GLU A 141 -3.31 20.64 5.53
N SER A 142 -2.84 19.64 4.78
CA SER A 142 -1.44 19.50 4.40
C SER A 142 -1.03 20.50 3.32
N ALA A 143 0.17 21.09 3.43
CA ALA A 143 0.73 21.95 2.38
C ALA A 143 0.96 21.22 1.04
N ASP A 144 1.09 19.89 1.09
CA ASP A 144 1.15 18.99 -0.07
C ASP A 144 0.08 17.91 0.16
N PRO A 145 -1.20 18.17 -0.20
CA PRO A 145 -2.32 17.27 0.09
C PRO A 145 -2.09 15.89 -0.54
N PRO A 146 -1.98 14.81 0.25
CA PRO A 146 -1.92 13.47 -0.30
C PRO A 146 -3.30 13.03 -0.80
N ALA A 147 -3.32 12.19 -1.83
CA ALA A 147 -4.53 11.50 -2.24
C ALA A 147 -4.98 10.51 -1.14
N LEU A 148 -6.28 10.50 -0.84
CA LEU A 148 -6.83 9.65 0.21
C LEU A 148 -7.00 8.21 -0.31
N VAL A 149 -6.64 7.21 0.50
CA VAL A 149 -7.01 5.81 0.26
C VAL A 149 -7.69 5.28 1.50
N PHE A 150 -9.02 5.23 1.48
CA PHE A 150 -9.83 4.83 2.63
C PHE A 150 -10.28 3.37 2.49
N LEU A 151 -9.80 2.47 3.36
CA LEU A 151 -10.09 1.04 3.32
C LEU A 151 -11.12 0.68 4.40
N THR A 152 -12.32 0.29 3.99
CA THR A 152 -13.46 -0.03 4.90
C THR A 152 -14.39 -1.06 4.25
N ASP A 153 -15.21 -1.75 5.04
CA ASP A 153 -16.30 -2.58 4.54
C ASP A 153 -17.60 -1.79 4.30
N GLY A 154 -17.69 -0.53 4.74
CA GLY A 154 -18.91 0.25 4.59
C GLY A 154 -20.04 -0.17 5.53
N ASP A 155 -19.80 -1.11 6.45
CA ASP A 155 -20.80 -1.62 7.37
C ASP A 155 -20.86 -0.77 8.65
N GLN A 156 -21.96 -0.05 8.78
CA GLN A 156 -22.16 0.93 9.84
C GLN A 156 -23.07 0.36 10.92
N SER A 157 -22.59 0.37 12.17
CA SER A 157 -23.35 0.04 13.37
C SER A 157 -23.28 1.16 14.41
N PRO A 158 -24.40 1.66 14.94
CA PRO A 158 -25.77 1.40 14.50
C PRO A 158 -26.02 1.84 13.05
N PRO A 159 -27.04 1.29 12.36
CA PRO A 159 -27.37 1.69 11.00
C PRO A 159 -27.55 3.21 10.87
N ALA A 160 -27.01 3.79 9.80
CA ALA A 160 -27.12 5.22 9.54
C ALA A 160 -28.59 5.66 9.47
N ASP A 161 -28.92 6.76 10.14
CA ASP A 161 -30.20 7.46 9.99
C ASP A 161 -30.09 8.43 8.81
N PRO A 162 -30.83 8.22 7.69
CA PRO A 162 -30.76 9.10 6.53
C PRO A 162 -31.08 10.57 6.82
N ALA A 163 -31.83 10.86 7.91
CA ALA A 163 -32.15 12.22 8.31
C ALA A 163 -31.01 12.93 9.05
N ARG A 164 -29.98 12.19 9.49
CA ARG A 164 -28.84 12.68 10.27
C ARG A 164 -27.50 12.43 9.61
N GLU A 165 -27.50 12.05 8.33
CA GLU A 165 -26.29 11.93 7.53
C GLU A 165 -25.66 13.32 7.34
N PRO A 166 -24.35 13.49 7.60
CA PRO A 166 -23.69 14.77 7.43
C PRO A 166 -23.63 15.13 5.94
N ALA A 167 -23.77 16.41 5.61
CA ALA A 167 -23.51 16.90 4.27
C ALA A 167 -21.99 16.95 4.02
N PHE A 168 -21.56 16.58 2.82
CA PHE A 168 -20.17 16.77 2.41
C PHE A 168 -19.94 18.26 2.11
N MET A 169 -19.08 18.90 2.90
CA MET A 169 -18.77 20.33 2.78
C MET A 169 -17.49 20.61 1.96
N GLY A 170 -16.75 19.56 1.59
CA GLY A 170 -15.52 19.67 0.80
C GLY A 170 -15.77 19.81 -0.70
N ALA A 171 -14.71 20.09 -1.45
CA ALA A 171 -14.75 20.10 -2.91
C ALA A 171 -14.62 18.67 -3.46
N PRO A 172 -15.57 18.18 -4.28
CA PRO A 172 -15.47 16.83 -4.86
C PRO A 172 -14.18 16.65 -5.67
N GLY A 173 -13.49 15.54 -5.43
CA GLY A 173 -12.20 15.22 -6.05
C GLY A 173 -11.00 15.99 -5.48
N GLN A 174 -11.16 16.70 -4.36
CA GLN A 174 -10.09 17.45 -3.70
C GLN A 174 -10.04 17.15 -2.17
N PRO A 175 -9.12 16.30 -1.71
CA PRO A 175 -8.11 15.58 -2.51
C PRO A 175 -8.76 14.50 -3.39
N GLY A 176 -8.07 14.11 -4.46
CA GLY A 176 -8.42 12.89 -5.20
C GLY A 176 -8.12 11.64 -4.37
N GLY A 177 -8.48 10.46 -4.89
CA GLY A 177 -8.15 9.21 -4.22
C GLY A 177 -9.17 8.10 -4.42
N PHE A 178 -9.18 7.16 -3.47
CA PHE A 178 -9.94 5.93 -3.55
C PHE A 178 -10.68 5.61 -2.26
N ILE A 179 -11.90 5.09 -2.42
CA ILE A 179 -12.60 4.30 -1.40
C ILE A 179 -12.44 2.83 -1.80
N ILE A 180 -11.80 2.07 -0.94
CA ILE A 180 -11.50 0.66 -1.16
C ILE A 180 -12.46 -0.16 -0.29
N GLY A 181 -13.40 -0.82 -0.95
CA GLY A 181 -14.30 -1.78 -0.31
C GLY A 181 -13.56 -3.03 0.13
N THR A 182 -13.71 -3.41 1.39
CA THR A 182 -13.03 -4.52 2.04
C THR A 182 -14.07 -5.52 2.56
N GLY A 183 -13.90 -6.81 2.31
CA GLY A 183 -14.85 -7.87 2.65
C GLY A 183 -15.66 -8.35 1.45
N ASN A 184 -16.54 -9.32 1.72
CA ASN A 184 -17.46 -9.86 0.72
C ASN A 184 -18.88 -9.33 0.92
N GLU A 185 -19.68 -9.36 -0.14
CA GLU A 185 -21.10 -8.98 -0.08
C GLU A 185 -21.99 -10.02 0.64
N ILE A 186 -21.45 -11.21 0.91
CA ILE A 186 -22.13 -12.29 1.63
C ILE A 186 -22.12 -11.97 3.13
N PRO A 187 -23.29 -11.81 3.79
CA PRO A 187 -23.38 -11.59 5.22
C PRO A 187 -22.65 -12.68 6.01
N THR A 188 -21.71 -12.29 6.85
CA THR A 188 -20.88 -13.19 7.64
C THR A 188 -20.87 -12.75 9.10
N PRO A 189 -20.98 -13.67 10.09
CA PRO A 189 -20.95 -13.31 11.50
C PRO A 189 -19.67 -12.58 11.91
N VAL A 190 -19.80 -11.53 12.70
CA VAL A 190 -18.66 -10.79 13.24
C VAL A 190 -18.14 -11.50 14.50
N PRO A 191 -16.88 -11.97 14.54
CA PRO A 191 -16.37 -12.69 15.70
C PRO A 191 -16.04 -11.74 16.86
N HIS A 192 -16.27 -12.22 18.08
CA HIS A 192 -15.59 -11.71 19.28
C HIS A 192 -14.19 -12.32 19.31
N LEU A 193 -13.17 -11.47 19.44
CA LEU A 193 -11.78 -11.90 19.52
C LEU A 193 -11.26 -11.77 20.96
N ALA A 194 -10.62 -12.83 21.44
CA ALA A 194 -9.83 -12.78 22.66
C ALA A 194 -8.48 -12.06 22.42
N PRO A 195 -7.73 -11.68 23.46
CA PRO A 195 -6.45 -10.97 23.31
C PRO A 195 -5.38 -11.72 22.47
N ASP A 196 -5.51 -13.04 22.32
CA ASP A 196 -4.65 -13.89 21.51
C ASP A 196 -5.17 -14.10 20.07
N ASN A 197 -6.19 -13.34 19.65
CA ASN A 197 -6.90 -13.45 18.38
C ASN A 197 -7.66 -14.77 18.16
N SER A 198 -7.86 -15.58 19.21
CA SER A 198 -8.80 -16.69 19.17
C SER A 198 -10.26 -16.18 19.18
N ILE A 199 -11.17 -16.91 18.53
CA ILE A 199 -12.59 -16.54 18.51
C ILE A 199 -13.20 -16.99 19.84
N SER A 200 -13.65 -16.03 20.65
CA SER A 200 -14.33 -16.29 21.93
C SER A 200 -15.85 -16.39 21.78
N GLY A 201 -16.41 -15.90 20.67
CA GLY A 201 -17.84 -15.90 20.37
C GLY A 201 -18.14 -15.11 19.10
N TYR A 202 -19.41 -14.72 18.93
CA TYR A 202 -19.85 -13.86 17.84
C TYR A 202 -20.78 -12.79 18.37
N TRP A 203 -20.70 -11.59 17.77
CA TRP A 203 -21.58 -10.48 18.12
C TRP A 203 -23.03 -10.85 17.85
N THR A 204 -23.92 -10.49 18.77
CA THR A 204 -25.37 -10.55 18.54
C THR A 204 -25.89 -9.21 18.00
N ARG A 205 -27.05 -9.22 17.35
CA ARG A 205 -27.66 -7.97 16.85
C ARG A 205 -27.97 -7.01 18.01
N GLU A 206 -28.39 -7.54 19.15
CA GLU A 206 -28.73 -6.77 20.34
C GLU A 206 -27.50 -6.06 20.92
N GLU A 207 -26.37 -6.77 21.00
CA GLU A 207 -25.07 -6.21 21.40
C GLU A 207 -24.60 -5.11 20.44
N ALA A 208 -24.67 -5.35 19.13
CA ALA A 208 -24.23 -4.39 18.12
C ALA A 208 -25.03 -3.07 18.12
N LEU A 209 -26.29 -3.11 18.59
CA LEU A 209 -27.17 -1.95 18.67
C LEU A 209 -27.10 -1.22 20.02
N ASN A 210 -26.19 -1.63 20.94
CA ASN A 210 -26.09 -1.10 22.30
C ASN A 210 -27.41 -1.15 23.10
N ASN A 211 -28.34 -2.06 22.76
CA ASN A 211 -29.58 -2.27 23.50
C ASN A 211 -29.31 -3.16 24.72
N SER A 212 -28.75 -2.55 25.78
CA SER A 212 -28.68 -3.16 27.11
C SER A 212 -30.07 -3.17 27.76
N GLY A 213 -30.93 -4.08 27.32
CA GLY A 213 -32.29 -4.20 27.83
C GLY A 213 -32.88 -5.60 27.65
N GLY A 214 -32.62 -6.49 28.60
CA GLY A 214 -33.47 -7.67 28.85
C GLY A 214 -32.71 -9.00 28.95
N LEU A 215 -32.68 -9.56 30.16
CA LEU A 215 -32.18 -10.89 30.52
C LEU A 215 -33.04 -12.05 29.95
N ASN A 216 -33.45 -11.99 28.68
CA ASN A 216 -34.21 -13.05 28.01
C ASN A 216 -33.71 -13.23 26.56
N ALA A 217 -32.40 -13.43 26.38
CA ALA A 217 -31.81 -13.77 25.09
C ALA A 217 -32.00 -15.27 24.79
N VAL A 218 -33.23 -15.68 24.48
CA VAL A 218 -33.52 -17.07 24.05
C VAL A 218 -33.53 -17.20 22.52
N GLN A 219 -33.35 -16.11 21.76
CA GLN A 219 -33.20 -16.13 20.29
C GLN A 219 -32.41 -14.91 19.79
N SER A 220 -31.14 -14.72 20.19
CA SER A 220 -30.34 -13.63 19.62
C SER A 220 -29.79 -14.03 18.24
N HIS A 221 -30.28 -13.39 17.18
CA HIS A 221 -29.72 -13.58 15.84
C HIS A 221 -28.31 -12.97 15.80
N LEU A 222 -27.35 -13.70 15.22
CA LEU A 222 -25.98 -13.21 15.03
C LEU A 222 -25.99 -11.88 14.27
N TYR A 223 -25.13 -10.94 14.68
CA TYR A 223 -24.82 -9.76 13.90
C TYR A 223 -23.98 -10.19 12.69
N LEU A 224 -24.52 -9.95 11.50
CA LEU A 224 -23.91 -10.34 10.24
C LEU A 224 -23.43 -9.08 9.53
N SER A 225 -22.13 -9.05 9.23
CA SER A 225 -21.50 -7.97 8.50
C SER A 225 -21.22 -8.38 7.05
N ARG A 226 -21.31 -7.42 6.14
CA ARG A 226 -20.99 -7.57 4.72
C ARG A 226 -20.43 -6.27 4.17
N LEU A 227 -19.70 -6.36 3.06
CA LEU A 227 -19.36 -5.19 2.26
C LEU A 227 -20.63 -4.47 1.78
N ASP A 228 -20.81 -3.22 2.20
CA ASP A 228 -21.87 -2.33 1.69
C ASP A 228 -21.35 -1.53 0.48
N GLN A 229 -21.19 -2.24 -0.63
CA GLN A 229 -20.71 -1.67 -1.89
C GLN A 229 -21.58 -0.49 -2.37
N ALA A 230 -22.90 -0.59 -2.21
CA ALA A 230 -23.82 0.46 -2.67
C ALA A 230 -23.63 1.76 -1.87
N ARG A 231 -23.42 1.68 -0.56
CA ARG A 231 -23.08 2.85 0.27
C ARG A 231 -21.73 3.44 -0.12
N LEU A 232 -20.69 2.62 -0.27
CA LEU A 232 -19.35 3.11 -0.62
C LEU A 232 -19.30 3.76 -2.02
N GLN A 233 -20.06 3.24 -2.98
CA GLN A 233 -20.22 3.86 -4.30
C GLN A 233 -20.93 5.22 -4.22
N ARG A 234 -21.97 5.34 -3.37
CA ARG A 234 -22.62 6.65 -3.13
C ARG A 234 -21.64 7.66 -2.52
N PHE A 235 -20.85 7.25 -1.54
CA PHE A 235 -19.83 8.11 -0.95
C PHE A 235 -18.78 8.54 -1.99
N ALA A 236 -18.35 7.62 -2.86
CA ALA A 236 -17.43 7.93 -3.95
C ALA A 236 -18.00 9.01 -4.90
N VAL A 237 -19.28 8.90 -5.29
CA VAL A 237 -19.95 9.93 -6.10
C VAL A 237 -20.01 11.29 -5.39
N ILE A 238 -20.40 11.31 -4.11
CA ILE A 238 -20.52 12.55 -3.33
C ILE A 238 -19.16 13.25 -3.16
N THR A 239 -18.12 12.48 -2.86
CA THR A 239 -16.78 13.01 -2.54
C THR A 239 -15.89 13.19 -3.77
N GLY A 240 -16.30 12.67 -4.94
CA GLY A 240 -15.48 12.64 -6.16
C GLY A 240 -14.31 11.64 -6.10
N LEU A 241 -14.29 10.72 -5.13
CA LEU A 241 -13.31 9.64 -5.06
C LEU A 241 -13.66 8.48 -5.99
N SER A 242 -12.68 7.63 -6.29
CA SER A 242 -12.90 6.41 -7.06
C SER A 242 -13.19 5.21 -6.16
N TYR A 243 -14.28 4.49 -6.40
CA TYR A 243 -14.56 3.22 -5.71
C TYR A 243 -13.86 2.02 -6.37
N ARG A 244 -13.26 1.14 -5.56
CA ARG A 244 -12.73 -0.17 -5.97
C ARG A 244 -13.02 -1.22 -4.90
N HIS A 245 -13.37 -2.44 -5.31
CA HIS A 245 -13.54 -3.57 -4.39
C HIS A 245 -12.25 -4.39 -4.32
N LEU A 246 -11.65 -4.48 -3.14
CA LEU A 246 -10.46 -5.27 -2.89
C LEU A 246 -10.81 -6.76 -2.81
N GLN A 247 -10.29 -7.56 -3.73
CA GLN A 247 -10.43 -9.02 -3.72
C GLN A 247 -9.09 -9.70 -3.43
N GLN A 248 -8.00 -9.10 -3.92
CA GLN A 248 -6.64 -9.61 -3.79
C GLN A 248 -5.68 -8.48 -3.41
N PRO A 249 -4.66 -8.74 -2.57
CA PRO A 249 -3.71 -7.71 -2.14
C PRO A 249 -3.02 -6.95 -3.28
N GLU A 250 -2.69 -7.65 -4.37
CA GLU A 250 -1.91 -7.12 -5.50
C GLU A 250 -2.72 -6.11 -6.34
N GLN A 251 -4.04 -6.08 -6.19
CA GLN A 251 -4.89 -5.13 -6.91
C GLN A 251 -4.64 -3.69 -6.50
N LEU A 252 -4.39 -3.45 -5.20
CA LEU A 252 -4.26 -2.09 -4.68
C LEU A 252 -3.09 -1.33 -5.34
N GLY A 253 -1.92 -1.96 -5.43
CA GLY A 253 -0.75 -1.34 -6.06
C GLY A 253 -1.00 -0.91 -7.50
N ARG A 254 -1.75 -1.71 -8.28
CA ARG A 254 -2.09 -1.37 -9.68
C ARG A 254 -3.00 -0.13 -9.77
N TRP A 255 -3.95 0.02 -8.86
CA TRP A 255 -4.85 1.18 -8.85
C TRP A 255 -4.14 2.46 -8.43
N LEU A 256 -3.17 2.36 -7.52
CA LEU A 256 -2.38 3.50 -7.04
C LEU A 256 -1.38 4.01 -8.07
N LEU A 257 -1.15 3.29 -9.16
CA LEU A 257 -0.33 3.78 -10.27
C LEU A 257 -1.16 4.54 -11.32
N ALA A 258 -2.37 4.98 -10.96
CA ALA A 258 -3.22 5.81 -11.80
C ALA A 258 -2.48 7.10 -12.22
N PRO A 259 -2.32 7.37 -13.53
CA PRO A 259 -1.57 8.53 -14.03
C PRO A 259 -2.14 9.87 -13.58
N GLU A 260 -3.44 9.93 -13.28
CA GLU A 260 -4.18 11.12 -12.87
C GLU A 260 -3.75 11.66 -11.49
N LEU A 261 -3.22 10.78 -10.63
CA LEU A 261 -2.75 11.12 -9.28
C LEU A 261 -1.22 11.28 -9.21
N ALA A 262 -0.53 11.17 -10.36
CA ALA A 262 0.91 11.28 -10.43
C ALA A 262 1.37 12.74 -10.49
N THR A 263 2.42 13.07 -9.74
CA THR A 263 3.11 14.35 -9.83
C THR A 263 4.55 14.14 -10.29
N THR A 264 5.07 15.03 -11.14
CA THR A 264 6.49 14.99 -11.53
C THR A 264 7.30 15.67 -10.43
N ARG A 265 8.28 14.95 -9.87
CA ARG A 265 9.23 15.49 -8.89
C ARG A 265 10.65 15.11 -9.24
N THR A 266 11.60 15.98 -8.90
CA THR A 266 13.03 15.69 -8.99
C THR A 266 13.48 14.92 -7.76
N ILE A 267 13.99 13.71 -7.96
CA ILE A 267 14.27 12.77 -6.88
C ILE A 267 15.69 12.27 -6.96
N SER A 268 16.36 12.30 -5.81
CA SER A 268 17.70 11.78 -5.60
C SER A 268 17.70 10.27 -5.84
N THR A 269 18.13 9.84 -7.02
CA THR A 269 18.06 8.46 -7.46
C THR A 269 19.41 7.78 -7.25
N ASP A 270 19.37 6.59 -6.67
CA ASP A 270 20.55 5.73 -6.47
C ASP A 270 21.09 5.19 -7.80
N MET A 271 22.35 5.52 -8.11
CA MET A 271 23.04 5.10 -9.34
C MET A 271 23.98 3.90 -9.14
N ARG A 272 24.00 3.25 -7.97
CA ARG A 272 24.92 2.14 -7.67
C ARG A 272 24.79 0.98 -8.64
N TRP A 273 23.56 0.66 -9.06
CA TRP A 273 23.29 -0.42 -10.00
C TRP A 273 23.95 -0.19 -11.37
N LEU A 274 24.03 1.08 -11.82
CA LEU A 274 24.65 1.43 -13.09
C LEU A 274 26.17 1.20 -13.03
N PHE A 275 26.82 1.73 -11.99
CA PHE A 275 28.27 1.55 -11.80
C PHE A 275 28.64 0.09 -11.50
N GLY A 276 27.85 -0.61 -10.68
CA GLY A 276 28.05 -2.04 -10.38
C GLY A 276 27.85 -2.93 -11.59
N GLY A 277 26.81 -2.66 -12.40
CA GLY A 277 26.56 -3.37 -13.66
C GLY A 277 27.68 -3.14 -14.67
N LEU A 278 28.15 -1.90 -14.80
CA LEU A 278 29.25 -1.56 -15.70
C LEU A 278 30.57 -2.23 -15.25
N ALA A 279 30.84 -2.28 -13.94
CA ALA A 279 31.98 -3.03 -13.39
C ALA A 279 31.90 -4.53 -13.75
N LEU A 280 30.73 -5.16 -13.58
CA LEU A 280 30.52 -6.57 -13.93
C LEU A 280 30.79 -6.85 -15.41
N VAL A 281 30.25 -6.01 -16.30
CA VAL A 281 30.46 -6.12 -17.74
C VAL A 281 31.95 -6.02 -18.10
N LEU A 282 32.67 -5.07 -17.49
CA LEU A 282 34.10 -4.89 -17.72
C LEU A 282 34.93 -6.11 -17.27
N VAL A 283 34.57 -6.72 -16.13
CA VAL A 283 35.20 -7.97 -15.66
C VAL A 283 34.96 -9.09 -16.67
N LEU A 284 33.73 -9.30 -17.13
CA LEU A 284 33.41 -10.33 -18.11
C LEU A 284 34.15 -10.12 -19.44
N LEU A 285 34.24 -8.88 -19.91
CA LEU A 285 34.97 -8.54 -21.14
C LEU A 285 36.48 -8.72 -21.01
N SER A 286 37.04 -8.59 -19.79
CA SER A 286 38.47 -8.80 -19.54
C SER A 286 38.91 -10.26 -19.76
N GLY A 287 37.99 -11.21 -19.53
CA GLY A 287 38.21 -12.65 -19.70
C GLY A 287 37.83 -13.20 -21.07
N TRP A 288 37.23 -12.39 -21.96
CA TRP A 288 36.78 -12.88 -23.27
C TRP A 288 37.98 -13.12 -24.21
N PRO A 289 38.17 -14.35 -24.76
CA PRO A 289 39.30 -14.65 -25.63
C PRO A 289 39.21 -13.79 -26.88
N SER A 290 40.24 -12.96 -27.11
CA SER A 290 40.37 -12.22 -28.36
C SER A 290 40.51 -13.21 -29.53
N PRO A 291 39.71 -13.12 -30.60
CA PRO A 291 39.79 -14.04 -31.72
C PRO A 291 41.20 -14.00 -32.31
N GLN A 292 41.94 -15.09 -32.14
CA GLN A 292 43.22 -15.29 -32.80
C GLN A 292 42.93 -15.38 -34.30
N ARG A 293 43.25 -14.34 -35.06
CA ARG A 293 43.33 -14.45 -36.52
C ARG A 293 44.45 -15.44 -36.82
N SER A 294 44.09 -16.66 -37.23
CA SER A 294 45.07 -17.63 -37.71
C SER A 294 45.76 -17.03 -38.93
N ASN A 295 47.04 -16.72 -38.78
CA ASN A 295 47.87 -16.26 -39.88
C ASN A 295 48.23 -17.51 -40.69
N ARG A 296 47.38 -17.91 -41.65
CA ARG A 296 47.75 -18.93 -42.65
C ARG A 296 48.87 -18.33 -43.50
N GLN A 297 50.11 -18.75 -43.26
CA GLN A 297 51.23 -18.51 -44.18
C GLN A 297 50.89 -19.19 -45.53
N PRO A 298 51.06 -18.52 -46.67
CA PRO A 298 51.01 -19.20 -47.96
C PRO A 298 52.21 -20.13 -48.07
N ALA A 299 51.94 -21.41 -48.31
CA ALA A 299 52.98 -22.39 -48.61
C ALA A 299 53.67 -22.00 -49.93
N HIS A 300 54.95 -21.65 -49.86
CA HIS A 300 55.80 -21.57 -51.03
C HIS A 300 56.04 -23.01 -51.53
N LEU A 301 55.45 -23.35 -52.67
CA LEU A 301 55.80 -24.53 -53.46
C LEU A 301 57.09 -24.21 -54.24
N HIS A 302 58.12 -25.01 -54.01
CA HIS A 302 59.28 -25.15 -54.89
C HIS A 302 59.00 -26.23 -55.95
#